data_AF-A0A6P0TNX7-F1
#
_entry.id   AF-A0A6P0TNX7-F1
#
_cell.length_a   1.000
_cell.length_b   1.000
_cell.length_c   1.000
_cell.angle_alpha   90.00
_cell.angle_beta   90.00
_cell.angle_gamma   90.00
#
_symmetry.space_group_name_H-M   'P 1'
#
loop_
_entity.id
_entity.type
_entity.pdbx_description
1 polymer ?
#
loop_
_entity_poly.entity_id
_entity_poly.type
_entity_poly.pdbx_seq_one_letter_code
_entity_poly.pdbx_strand_id
1 'polypeptide(L)'
;MTNGETSAAGKCPVMHGGITTATMSKMAWWPEALNLDILHQHDRKTNPMGVDFSYQEEVKTLDVAALKQDLHALMTDSQDWWPADWGHYGGLMIRMTWHAAGTYRVADGRGGAGTGNQRFAPLNSWPDNTNLDKARRLLWPIKKKYGNSISWADLIAYAGTIAYESMGLKTFGFAFGRED
;
A
#
# COMPACT_ATOMS: atom_id res chain seq x y z
N MET A 1 13.28 -44.58 1.74
CA MET A 1 12.32 -43.72 2.46
C MET A 1 13.06 -42.44 2.83
N THR A 2 12.94 -41.40 2.02
CA THR A 2 13.58 -40.11 2.29
C THR A 2 12.69 -39.34 3.25
N ASN A 3 13.17 -39.17 4.49
CA ASN A 3 12.53 -38.34 5.50
C ASN A 3 12.40 -36.91 4.94
N GLY A 4 11.15 -36.47 4.74
CA GLY A 4 10.85 -35.09 4.41
C GLY A 4 11.18 -34.21 5.61
N GLU A 5 12.27 -33.45 5.49
CA GLU A 5 12.54 -32.30 6.35
C GLU A 5 11.41 -31.28 6.17
N THR A 6 10.42 -31.30 7.05
CA THR A 6 9.52 -30.16 7.23
C THR A 6 10.35 -29.03 7.81
N SER A 7 10.77 -28.10 6.94
CA SER A 7 11.56 -26.94 7.32
C SER A 7 10.88 -26.15 8.45
N ALA A 8 11.69 -25.63 9.36
CA ALA A 8 11.28 -24.76 10.46
C ALA A 8 10.88 -23.35 9.96
N ALA A 9 10.05 -23.25 8.93
CA ALA A 9 9.60 -21.98 8.39
C ALA A 9 8.60 -21.30 9.36
N GLY A 10 8.90 -20.08 9.78
CA GLY A 10 7.95 -19.20 10.51
C GLY A 10 8.03 -19.18 12.04
N LYS A 11 9.04 -19.80 12.68
CA LYS A 11 9.24 -19.71 14.13
C LYS A 11 10.20 -18.57 14.50
N CYS A 12 9.80 -17.71 15.45
CA CYS A 12 10.72 -16.75 16.06
C CYS A 12 11.73 -17.50 16.96
N PRO A 13 13.04 -17.28 16.83
CA PRO A 13 14.05 -18.02 17.59
C PRO A 13 14.20 -17.55 19.05
N VAL A 14 13.48 -16.51 19.48
CA VAL A 14 13.57 -15.94 20.83
C VAL A 14 12.24 -16.10 21.56
N MET A 15 12.26 -16.67 22.77
CA MET A 15 11.07 -16.79 23.62
C MET A 15 10.81 -15.52 24.42
N HIS A 16 9.55 -15.08 24.41
CA HIS A 16 9.04 -13.96 25.21
C HIS A 16 7.79 -14.43 25.97
N GLY A 17 7.65 -14.08 27.25
CA GLY A 17 6.61 -14.63 28.15
C GLY A 17 5.18 -14.11 27.93
N GLY A 18 4.97 -13.20 26.99
CA GLY A 18 3.65 -12.76 26.54
C GLY A 18 3.34 -13.32 25.14
N ILE A 19 2.05 -13.46 24.81
CA ILE A 19 1.60 -13.78 23.44
C ILE A 19 1.73 -12.49 22.59
N THR A 20 2.97 -12.12 22.29
CA THR A 20 3.33 -10.88 21.58
C THR A 20 3.70 -11.13 20.12
N THR A 21 3.71 -12.40 19.68
CA THR A 21 4.03 -12.81 18.30
C THR A 21 2.90 -13.65 17.73
N ALA A 22 2.72 -13.61 16.40
CA ALA A 22 1.68 -14.38 15.71
C ALA A 22 1.93 -15.91 15.72
N THR A 23 3.12 -16.36 16.14
CA THR A 23 3.53 -17.77 16.09
C THR A 23 2.77 -18.65 17.10
N MET A 24 2.30 -18.08 18.22
CA MET A 24 1.57 -18.81 19.26
C MET A 24 0.05 -18.70 19.06
N SER A 25 -0.44 -19.24 17.94
CA SER A 25 -1.88 -19.25 17.59
C SER A 25 -2.58 -20.56 17.95
N LYS A 26 -3.86 -20.49 18.34
CA LYS A 26 -4.72 -21.68 18.49
C LYS A 26 -4.81 -22.49 17.18
N MET A 27 -4.67 -21.82 16.04
CA MET A 27 -4.66 -22.46 14.72
C MET A 27 -3.46 -23.39 14.51
N ALA A 28 -2.39 -23.27 15.30
CA ALA A 28 -1.27 -24.23 15.26
C ALA A 28 -1.69 -25.61 15.78
N TRP A 29 -2.67 -25.66 16.71
CA TRP A 29 -3.20 -26.90 17.27
C TRP A 29 -4.39 -27.44 16.46
N TRP A 30 -5.24 -26.55 15.94
CA TRP A 30 -6.41 -26.90 15.14
C TRP A 30 -6.39 -26.18 13.78
N PRO A 31 -5.55 -26.62 12.83
CA PRO A 31 -5.39 -25.93 11.55
C PRO A 31 -6.67 -25.94 10.70
N GLU A 32 -7.52 -26.97 10.85
CA GLU A 32 -8.79 -27.11 10.11
C GLU A 32 -9.99 -26.41 10.77
N ALA A 33 -9.77 -25.69 11.88
CA ALA A 33 -10.84 -24.92 12.51
C ALA A 33 -11.32 -23.77 11.60
N LEU A 34 -12.61 -23.46 11.67
CA LEU A 34 -13.18 -22.36 10.89
C LEU A 34 -12.54 -21.02 11.29
N ASN A 35 -12.00 -20.29 10.32
CA ASN A 35 -11.39 -18.98 10.55
C ASN A 35 -12.46 -17.87 10.59
N LEU A 36 -12.80 -17.42 11.80
CA LEU A 36 -13.73 -16.30 12.02
C LEU A 36 -13.04 -14.94 12.03
N ASP A 37 -11.70 -14.89 11.98
CA ASP A 37 -10.94 -13.64 12.09
C ASP A 37 -11.24 -12.67 10.94
N ILE A 38 -11.60 -13.22 9.78
CA ILE A 38 -11.95 -12.47 8.57
C ILE A 38 -13.23 -11.64 8.74
N LEU A 39 -14.11 -11.99 9.69
CA LEU A 39 -15.40 -11.32 9.89
C LEU A 39 -15.30 -10.11 10.82
N HIS A 40 -14.15 -9.89 11.45
CA HIS A 40 -13.90 -8.77 12.36
C HIS A 40 -12.60 -8.04 12.03
N GLN A 41 -12.22 -8.05 10.74
CA GLN A 41 -11.19 -7.15 10.22
C GLN A 41 -11.72 -5.72 10.13
N HIS A 42 -10.81 -4.74 10.13
CA HIS A 42 -11.13 -3.33 9.92
C HIS A 42 -12.15 -2.73 10.93
N ASP A 43 -12.15 -3.24 12.17
CA ASP A 43 -13.00 -2.72 13.24
C ASP A 43 -12.45 -1.40 13.82
N ARG A 44 -13.33 -0.67 14.51
CA ARG A 44 -13.10 0.66 15.11
C ARG A 44 -11.86 0.73 15.99
N LYS A 45 -11.52 -0.35 16.70
CA LYS A 45 -10.35 -0.39 17.61
C LYS A 45 -9.01 -0.21 16.89
N THR A 46 -8.96 -0.55 15.60
CA THR A 46 -7.73 -0.47 14.80
C THR A 46 -7.67 0.78 13.93
N ASN A 47 -8.81 1.45 13.72
CA ASN A 47 -8.89 2.67 12.94
C ASN A 47 -8.43 3.86 13.81
N PRO A 48 -7.34 4.56 13.45
CA PRO A 48 -6.87 5.72 14.21
C PRO A 48 -7.72 6.98 13.98
N MET A 49 -8.63 6.96 13.01
CA MET A 49 -9.50 8.09 12.68
C MET A 49 -10.65 8.20 13.68
N GLY A 50 -11.18 9.41 13.84
CA GLY A 50 -12.39 9.65 14.65
C GLY A 50 -13.59 8.86 14.12
N VAL A 51 -14.50 8.48 15.01
CA VAL A 51 -15.70 7.67 14.66
C VAL A 51 -16.56 8.34 13.59
N ASP A 52 -16.57 9.68 13.58
CA ASP A 52 -17.37 10.49 12.66
C ASP A 52 -16.57 10.95 11.41
N PHE A 53 -15.34 10.44 11.22
CA PHE A 53 -14.53 10.78 10.05
C PHE A 53 -15.15 10.21 8.77
N SER A 54 -15.32 11.04 7.74
CA SER A 54 -15.74 10.63 6.40
C SER A 54 -14.68 11.02 5.37
N TYR A 55 -14.01 10.03 4.79
CA TYR A 55 -13.00 10.28 3.77
C TYR A 55 -13.61 10.92 2.52
N GLN A 56 -14.83 10.54 2.13
CA GLN A 56 -15.50 11.06 0.94
C GLN A 56 -15.80 12.55 1.08
N GLU A 57 -16.11 13.04 2.28
CA GLU A 57 -16.27 14.48 2.49
C GLU A 57 -14.91 15.19 2.51
N GLU A 58 -13.91 14.61 3.15
CA GLU A 58 -12.59 15.25 3.24
C GLU A 58 -11.87 15.33 1.89
N VAL A 59 -11.95 14.29 1.06
CA VAL A 59 -11.30 14.29 -0.26
C VAL A 59 -11.93 15.29 -1.23
N LYS A 60 -13.17 15.73 -1.01
CA LYS A 60 -13.79 16.83 -1.79
C LYS A 60 -13.16 18.19 -1.47
N THR A 61 -12.56 18.35 -0.29
CA THR A 61 -11.87 19.59 0.11
C THR A 61 -10.45 19.70 -0.45
N LEU A 62 -9.93 18.60 -1.01
CA LEU A 62 -8.58 18.51 -1.55
C LEU A 62 -8.36 19.50 -2.69
N ASP A 63 -7.29 20.28 -2.61
CA ASP A 63 -6.78 21.04 -3.75
C ASP A 63 -6.08 20.08 -4.73
N VAL A 64 -6.87 19.52 -5.64
CA VAL A 64 -6.41 18.56 -6.66
C VAL A 64 -5.39 19.19 -7.60
N ALA A 65 -5.51 20.50 -7.88
CA ALA A 65 -4.59 21.20 -8.77
C ALA A 65 -3.20 21.33 -8.13
N ALA A 66 -3.14 21.73 -6.86
CA ALA A 66 -1.90 21.77 -6.10
C ALA A 66 -1.29 20.38 -5.92
N LEU A 67 -2.10 19.35 -5.59
CA LEU A 67 -1.61 17.97 -5.45
C LEU A 67 -0.97 17.49 -6.76
N LYS A 68 -1.62 17.76 -7.89
CA LYS A 68 -1.10 17.41 -9.20
C LYS A 68 0.23 18.11 -9.48
N GLN A 69 0.34 19.41 -9.20
CA GLN A 69 1.59 20.17 -9.36
C GLN A 69 2.72 19.58 -8.50
N ASP A 70 2.45 19.26 -7.24
CA ASP A 70 3.44 18.65 -6.35
C ASP A 70 3.90 17.28 -6.85
N LEU A 71 2.96 16.44 -7.33
CA LEU A 71 3.29 15.14 -7.91
C LEU A 71 4.12 15.29 -9.19
N HIS A 72 3.83 16.27 -10.05
CA HIS A 72 4.65 16.58 -11.22
C HIS A 72 6.06 17.02 -10.80
N ALA A 73 6.18 17.92 -9.83
CA ALA A 73 7.47 18.39 -9.34
C ALA A 73 8.30 17.24 -8.73
N LEU A 74 7.67 16.38 -7.94
CA LEU A 74 8.30 15.20 -7.35
C LEU A 74 8.96 14.31 -8.41
N MET A 75 8.38 14.19 -9.61
CA MET A 75 8.92 13.29 -10.64
C MET A 75 10.38 13.60 -10.97
N THR A 76 10.82 14.86 -10.88
CA THR A 76 12.19 15.29 -11.17
C THR A 76 12.96 15.80 -9.94
N ASP A 77 12.37 15.72 -8.75
CA ASP A 77 13.00 16.13 -7.50
C ASP A 77 13.80 14.97 -6.87
N SER A 78 14.92 14.63 -7.52
CA SER A 78 15.76 13.49 -7.14
C SER A 78 16.29 13.63 -5.71
N GLN A 79 16.16 12.54 -4.94
CA GLN A 79 16.64 12.44 -3.56
C GLN A 79 17.91 11.59 -3.48
N ASP A 80 18.93 12.04 -2.76
CA ASP A 80 20.24 11.36 -2.68
C ASP A 80 20.15 9.92 -2.12
N TRP A 81 19.20 9.65 -1.22
CA TRP A 81 19.02 8.33 -0.62
C TRP A 81 18.35 7.31 -1.55
N TRP A 82 17.76 7.77 -2.65
CA TRP A 82 17.23 6.94 -3.73
C TRP A 82 17.20 7.74 -5.04
N PRO A 83 18.34 7.94 -5.73
CA PRO A 83 18.41 8.82 -6.89
C PRO A 83 17.44 8.43 -8.00
N ALA A 84 16.90 9.42 -8.69
CA ALA A 84 16.01 9.17 -9.82
C ALA A 84 16.79 8.70 -11.04
N ASP A 85 16.41 7.55 -11.61
CA ASP A 85 16.97 7.08 -12.86
C ASP A 85 16.72 8.13 -13.96
N TRP A 86 17.80 8.54 -14.65
CA TRP A 86 17.77 9.63 -15.64
C TRP A 86 17.18 10.95 -15.12
N GLY A 87 17.21 11.18 -13.81
CA GLY A 87 16.62 12.36 -13.19
C GLY A 87 15.09 12.36 -13.17
N HIS A 88 14.42 11.22 -13.40
CA HIS A 88 12.96 11.15 -13.42
C HIS A 88 12.38 9.86 -12.77
N TYR A 89 11.60 9.98 -11.69
CA TYR A 89 10.96 8.85 -10.98
C TYR A 89 9.76 8.22 -11.70
N GLY A 90 9.38 8.72 -12.88
CA GLY A 90 8.17 8.31 -13.58
C GLY A 90 8.02 6.79 -13.77
N GLY A 91 9.08 6.10 -14.21
CA GLY A 91 9.05 4.65 -14.36
C GLY A 91 8.79 3.91 -13.04
N LEU A 92 9.40 4.39 -11.95
CA LEU A 92 9.20 3.84 -10.60
C LEU A 92 7.76 4.05 -10.10
N MET A 93 7.19 5.24 -10.31
CA MET A 93 5.82 5.56 -9.88
C MET A 93 4.75 4.81 -10.69
N ILE A 94 4.99 4.64 -11.99
CA ILE A 94 4.15 3.78 -12.85
C ILE A 94 4.20 2.34 -12.36
N ARG A 95 5.39 1.78 -12.13
CA ARG A 95 5.53 0.42 -11.60
C ARG A 95 4.81 0.27 -10.26
N MET A 96 4.97 1.21 -9.34
CA MET A 96 4.30 1.16 -8.03
C MET A 96 2.77 1.08 -8.18
N THR A 97 2.21 1.93 -9.04
CA THR A 97 0.77 2.00 -9.32
C THR A 97 0.27 0.72 -9.99
N TRP A 98 1.00 0.25 -11.00
CA TRP A 98 0.73 -1.01 -11.68
C TRP A 98 0.72 -2.19 -10.71
N HIS A 99 1.73 -2.32 -9.85
CA HIS A 99 1.80 -3.40 -8.86
C HIS A 99 0.70 -3.31 -7.79
N ALA A 100 0.27 -2.10 -7.42
CA ALA A 100 -0.84 -1.93 -6.49
C ALA A 100 -2.15 -2.44 -7.12
N ALA A 101 -2.43 -2.05 -8.36
CA ALA A 101 -3.63 -2.46 -9.08
C ALA A 101 -3.60 -3.93 -9.56
N GLY A 102 -2.41 -4.43 -9.92
CA GLY A 102 -2.21 -5.72 -10.59
C GLY A 102 -2.46 -6.96 -9.72
N THR A 103 -2.72 -6.79 -8.42
CA THR A 103 -3.12 -7.90 -7.54
C THR A 103 -4.59 -8.29 -7.69
N TYR A 104 -5.39 -7.51 -8.44
CA TYR A 104 -6.81 -7.73 -8.65
C TYR A 104 -7.10 -9.04 -9.38
N ARG A 105 -8.17 -9.73 -8.97
CA ARG A 105 -8.64 -10.98 -9.61
C ARG A 105 -10.16 -10.95 -9.78
N VAL A 106 -10.62 -11.30 -10.97
CA VAL A 106 -12.05 -11.28 -11.33
C VAL A 106 -12.88 -12.38 -10.64
N ALA A 107 -12.25 -13.47 -10.21
CA ALA A 107 -12.96 -14.63 -9.66
C ALA A 107 -13.62 -14.36 -8.30
N ASP A 108 -12.96 -13.55 -7.45
CA ASP A 108 -13.42 -13.24 -6.10
C ASP A 108 -13.42 -11.74 -5.77
N GLY A 109 -13.04 -10.89 -6.74
CA GLY A 109 -12.97 -9.43 -6.59
C GLY A 109 -11.89 -8.94 -5.61
N ARG A 110 -11.03 -9.82 -5.08
CA ARG A 110 -9.97 -9.44 -4.14
C ARG A 110 -8.76 -8.83 -4.85
N GLY A 111 -7.97 -8.10 -4.06
CA GLY A 111 -6.78 -7.40 -4.55
C GLY A 111 -7.11 -6.05 -5.18
N GLY A 112 -6.15 -5.49 -5.90
CA GLY A 112 -6.24 -4.18 -6.51
C GLY A 112 -5.79 -3.04 -5.59
N ALA A 113 -5.80 -1.82 -6.15
CA ALA A 113 -5.28 -0.62 -5.48
C ALA A 113 -6.31 0.05 -4.52
N GLY A 114 -7.49 -0.55 -4.35
CA GLY A 114 -8.65 0.07 -3.68
C GLY A 114 -8.49 0.36 -2.18
N THR A 115 -7.50 -0.23 -1.52
CA THR A 115 -7.33 -0.17 -0.05
C THR A 115 -5.91 0.22 0.38
N GLY A 116 -5.03 0.60 -0.56
CA GLY A 116 -3.65 0.94 -0.24
C GLY A 116 -2.83 -0.21 0.38
N ASN A 117 -3.32 -1.45 0.29
CA ASN A 117 -2.76 -2.64 0.95
C ASN A 117 -1.30 -2.96 0.58
N GLN A 118 -0.76 -2.37 -0.50
CA GLN A 118 0.67 -2.45 -0.84
C GLN A 118 1.57 -1.89 0.28
N ARG A 119 1.04 -1.05 1.20
CA ARG A 119 1.77 -0.56 2.38
C ARG A 119 1.86 -1.58 3.52
N PHE A 120 1.04 -2.62 3.50
CA PHE A 120 0.96 -3.64 4.55
C PHE A 120 1.53 -4.99 4.11
N ALA A 121 1.79 -5.86 5.08
CA ALA A 121 2.12 -7.25 4.79
C ALA A 121 0.89 -7.96 4.18
N PRO A 122 1.08 -8.92 3.26
CA PRO A 122 2.37 -9.41 2.78
C PRO A 122 2.91 -8.60 1.59
N LEU A 123 2.08 -7.79 0.94
CA LEU A 123 2.40 -7.13 -0.33
C LEU A 123 3.61 -6.19 -0.24
N ASN A 124 3.81 -5.52 0.90
CA ASN A 124 4.94 -4.63 1.09
C ASN A 124 6.32 -5.33 1.02
N SER A 125 6.33 -6.67 1.12
CA SER A 125 7.53 -7.51 1.20
C SER A 125 7.54 -8.63 0.15
N TRP A 126 6.59 -8.64 -0.78
CA TRP A 126 6.63 -9.58 -1.91
C TRP A 126 7.87 -9.32 -2.77
N PRO A 127 8.54 -10.37 -3.28
CA PRO A 127 9.73 -10.21 -4.12
C PRO A 127 9.48 -9.30 -5.33
N ASP A 128 8.31 -9.41 -5.93
CA ASP A 128 7.93 -8.60 -7.09
C ASP A 128 7.71 -7.12 -6.75
N ASN A 129 7.52 -6.79 -5.47
CA ASN A 129 7.39 -5.42 -4.97
C ASN A 129 8.71 -4.83 -4.43
N THR A 130 9.84 -5.47 -4.73
CA THR A 130 11.17 -4.99 -4.32
C THR A 130 11.37 -3.53 -4.70
N ASN A 131 11.89 -2.75 -3.75
CA ASN A 131 12.14 -1.30 -3.81
C ASN A 131 10.91 -0.40 -3.96
N LEU A 132 9.69 -0.94 -4.01
CA LEU A 132 8.48 -0.11 -3.97
C LEU A 132 8.24 0.50 -2.59
N ASP A 133 8.93 0.02 -1.55
CA ASP A 133 9.02 0.71 -0.26
C ASP A 133 9.70 2.08 -0.39
N LYS A 134 10.68 2.23 -1.29
CA LYS A 134 11.31 3.51 -1.62
C LYS A 134 10.35 4.43 -2.39
N ALA A 135 9.62 3.88 -3.37
CA ALA A 135 8.58 4.61 -4.11
C ALA A 135 7.51 5.20 -3.17
N ARG A 136 6.97 4.38 -2.25
CA ARG A 136 6.02 4.86 -1.23
C ARG A 136 6.65 5.90 -0.31
N ARG A 137 7.93 5.76 0.04
CA ARG A 137 8.64 6.72 0.88
C ARG A 137 8.85 8.07 0.19
N LEU A 138 9.08 8.09 -1.13
CA LEU A 138 9.18 9.34 -1.92
C LEU A 138 7.87 10.12 -1.93
N LEU A 139 6.72 9.44 -1.85
CA LEU A 139 5.40 10.08 -1.78
C LEU A 139 5.02 10.60 -0.38
N TRP A 140 5.74 10.20 0.66
CA TRP A 140 5.42 10.58 2.05
C TRP A 140 5.35 12.10 2.29
N PRO A 141 6.27 12.94 1.78
CA PRO A 141 6.17 14.39 1.95
C PRO A 141 4.84 14.96 1.41
N ILE A 142 4.35 14.42 0.29
CA ILE A 142 3.06 14.80 -0.29
C ILE A 142 1.91 14.33 0.62
N LYS A 143 1.91 13.06 1.04
CA LYS A 143 0.90 12.56 2.00
C LYS A 143 0.87 13.40 3.27
N LYS A 144 2.04 13.80 3.78
CA LYS A 144 2.18 14.65 4.97
C LYS A 144 1.62 16.05 4.75
N LYS A 145 1.84 16.64 3.57
CA LYS A 145 1.32 17.98 3.20
C LYS A 145 -0.21 18.01 3.13
N TYR A 146 -0.82 17.01 2.49
CA TYR A 146 -2.27 16.98 2.27
C TYR A 146 -3.06 16.26 3.37
N GLY A 147 -2.38 15.54 4.27
CA GLY A 147 -2.99 14.97 5.47
C GLY A 147 -4.15 14.03 5.13
N ASN A 148 -5.28 14.19 5.80
CA ASN A 148 -6.44 13.31 5.68
C ASN A 148 -7.28 13.54 4.41
N SER A 149 -7.05 14.65 3.69
CA SER A 149 -7.74 14.97 2.44
C SER A 149 -7.29 14.10 1.25
N ILE A 150 -6.26 13.26 1.43
CA ILE A 150 -5.84 12.25 0.45
C ILE A 150 -5.40 10.97 1.19
N SER A 151 -5.96 9.82 0.81
CA SER A 151 -5.55 8.52 1.33
C SER A 151 -4.25 8.04 0.69
N TRP A 152 -3.52 7.12 1.32
CA TRP A 152 -2.46 6.38 0.65
C TRP A 152 -2.99 5.55 -0.52
N ALA A 153 -4.18 4.96 -0.39
CA ALA A 153 -4.80 4.19 -1.46
C ALA A 153 -4.94 5.01 -2.76
N ASP A 154 -5.49 6.22 -2.67
CA ASP A 154 -5.61 7.12 -3.81
C ASP A 154 -4.26 7.69 -4.25
N LEU A 155 -3.39 8.10 -3.31
CA LEU A 155 -2.09 8.67 -3.66
C LEU A 155 -1.21 7.67 -4.43
N ILE A 156 -1.20 6.40 -4.00
CA ILE A 156 -0.49 5.32 -4.70
C ILE A 156 -1.12 5.07 -6.07
N ALA A 157 -2.45 5.05 -6.16
CA ALA A 157 -3.14 4.86 -7.44
C ALA A 157 -2.93 6.04 -8.41
N TYR A 158 -2.76 7.25 -7.89
CA TYR A 158 -2.65 8.47 -8.70
C TYR A 158 -1.23 8.75 -9.19
N ALA A 159 -0.21 8.36 -8.42
CA ALA A 159 1.20 8.66 -8.73
C ALA A 159 1.62 8.19 -10.13
N GLY A 160 1.21 6.99 -10.55
CA GLY A 160 1.51 6.46 -11.88
C GLY A 160 0.74 7.18 -12.99
N THR A 161 -0.47 7.66 -12.71
CA THR A 161 -1.24 8.47 -13.66
C THR A 161 -0.53 9.81 -13.92
N ILE A 162 -0.10 10.49 -12.86
CA ILE A 162 0.65 11.76 -12.99
C ILE A 162 2.01 11.53 -13.66
N ALA A 163 2.70 10.43 -13.36
CA ALA A 163 3.93 10.08 -14.04
C ALA A 163 3.74 9.90 -15.56
N TYR A 164 2.66 9.25 -16.00
CA TYR A 164 2.34 9.17 -17.43
C TYR A 164 2.12 10.56 -18.05
N GLU A 165 1.37 11.43 -17.37
CA GLU A 165 1.12 12.79 -17.85
C GLU A 165 2.39 13.63 -17.91
N SER A 166 3.29 13.51 -16.92
CA SER A 166 4.58 14.22 -16.93
C SER A 166 5.51 13.76 -18.04
N MET A 167 5.34 12.52 -18.52
CA MET A 167 6.09 11.94 -19.63
C MET A 167 5.37 12.04 -20.98
N GLY A 168 4.33 12.89 -21.08
CA GLY A 168 3.70 13.25 -22.35
C GLY A 168 2.50 12.39 -22.76
N LEU A 169 2.07 11.41 -21.97
CA LEU A 169 0.87 10.64 -22.25
C LEU A 169 -0.37 11.34 -21.70
N LYS A 170 -1.34 11.64 -22.57
CA LYS A 170 -2.65 12.14 -22.12
C LYS A 170 -3.49 10.98 -21.58
N THR A 171 -3.64 10.93 -20.25
CA THR A 171 -4.47 9.90 -19.60
C THR A 171 -5.96 10.18 -19.78
N PHE A 172 -6.79 9.13 -19.63
CA PHE A 172 -8.25 9.22 -19.80
C PHE A 172 -8.93 10.01 -18.66
N GLY A 173 -8.42 9.88 -17.44
CA GLY A 173 -8.96 10.51 -16.25
C GLY A 173 -8.56 9.76 -14.98
N PHE A 174 -8.94 10.31 -13.83
CA PHE A 174 -8.70 9.70 -12.52
C PHE A 174 -9.87 10.02 -11.59
N ALA A 175 -10.15 9.12 -10.65
CA ALA A 175 -11.15 9.31 -9.61
C ALA A 175 -10.55 9.01 -8.24
N PHE A 176 -10.79 9.92 -7.30
CA PHE A 176 -10.52 9.73 -5.87
C PHE A 176 -11.71 9.04 -5.17
N GLY A 177 -11.48 8.53 -3.96
CA GLY A 177 -12.51 7.93 -3.12
C GLY A 177 -12.13 6.60 -2.47
N ARG A 178 -10.86 6.15 -2.60
CA ARG A 178 -10.37 4.93 -1.95
C ARG A 178 -9.98 5.22 -0.51
N GLU A 179 -10.59 4.56 0.45
CA GLU A 179 -10.22 4.67 1.87
C GLU A 179 -8.94 3.87 2.20
N ASP A 180 -8.26 4.29 3.27
CA ASP A 180 -7.00 3.72 3.76
C ASP A 180 -7.14 2.54 4.70
#